data_AF-A0A914LC00-F1
#
_entry.id   AF-A0A914LC00-F1
#
_cell.length_a   1.000
_cell.length_b   1.000
_cell.length_c   1.000
_cell.angle_alpha   90.00
_cell.angle_beta   90.00
_cell.angle_gamma   90.00
#
_symmetry.space_group_name_H-M   'P 1'
#
loop_
_entity.id
_entity.type
_entity.pdbx_description
1 polymer ?
#
loop_
_entity_poly.entity_id
_entity_poly.type
_entity_poly.pdbx_seq_one_letter_code
_entity_poly.pdbx_strand_id
1 'polypeptide(L)'
;MAFQTRLKVILKKRITPQYGQKEEDFFIVLELGGGNLKNYFNERVKQSRNRRAPLNKEELFISIIKGAARANAQFHKYGSHGDIKYENFEVSRDQDQNSDVINVKLIDFNNSLINEHQQNITEENKKEDVRNFGEMVTILSKEFSIDIQKDDYSDFTHNSKLDRVVNACSQIESSRPSMQEIVEFLNGDIDQLECERNADIGHHQHHNIEYFHPYDLYQYEIPHAEHGHIEGHGGPSNVHGEVKRSPRH
;
A
#
# COMPACT_ATOMS: atom_id res chain seq x y z
N MET A 1 -10.36 29.27 -11.29
CA MET A 1 -11.67 29.25 -10.60
C MET A 1 -11.70 28.04 -9.71
N ALA A 2 -11.81 28.19 -8.39
CA ALA A 2 -11.87 27.06 -7.45
C ALA A 2 -13.34 26.70 -7.19
N PHE A 3 -13.81 25.57 -7.74
CA PHE A 3 -15.07 24.98 -7.29
C PHE A 3 -14.81 24.29 -5.96
N GLN A 4 -15.14 24.98 -4.87
CA GLN A 4 -15.15 24.41 -3.53
C GLN A 4 -16.46 23.64 -3.36
N THR A 5 -16.48 22.38 -3.82
CA THR A 5 -17.62 21.49 -3.57
C THR A 5 -17.67 21.23 -2.07
N ARG A 6 -18.61 21.90 -1.37
CA ARG A 6 -18.84 21.71 0.06
C ARG A 6 -19.35 20.29 0.28
N LEU A 7 -18.50 19.42 0.82
CA LEU A 7 -18.90 18.10 1.33
C LEU A 7 -19.99 18.35 2.39
N LYS A 8 -21.21 17.85 2.17
CA LYS A 8 -22.26 17.86 3.19
C LYS A 8 -22.24 16.54 3.93
N VAL A 9 -21.53 16.51 5.07
CA VAL A 9 -21.64 15.39 6.00
C VAL A 9 -22.94 15.56 6.78
N ILE A 10 -23.84 14.57 6.68
CA ILE A 10 -25.07 14.54 7.49
C ILE A 10 -24.95 13.38 8.46
N LEU A 11 -24.88 13.69 9.76
CA LEU A 11 -25.01 12.72 10.83
C LEU A 11 -26.49 12.47 11.08
N LYS A 12 -26.96 11.22 10.92
CA LYS A 12 -28.33 10.82 11.25
C LYS A 12 -28.32 9.83 12.41
N LYS A 13 -29.17 10.09 13.40
CA LYS A 13 -29.44 9.17 14.52
C LYS A 13 -30.69 8.37 14.21
N ARG A 14 -30.61 7.03 14.22
CA ARG A 14 -31.77 6.15 14.18
C ARG A 14 -31.85 5.40 15.51
N ILE A 15 -33.04 5.31 16.07
CA ILE A 15 -33.32 4.51 17.25
C ILE A 15 -34.08 3.28 16.77
N THR A 16 -33.47 2.11 16.86
CA THR A 16 -34.12 0.85 16.48
C THR A 16 -34.56 0.14 17.76
N PRO A 17 -35.88 -0.03 18.00
CA PRO A 17 -36.33 -0.78 19.16
C PRO A 17 -36.10 -2.28 18.92
N GLN A 18 -35.02 -2.83 19.49
CA GLN A 18 -34.88 -4.28 19.68
C GLN A 18 -35.27 -4.65 21.10
N TYR A 19 -35.87 -5.83 21.27
CA TYR A 19 -36.37 -6.41 22.53
C TYR A 19 -35.65 -5.91 23.80
N GLY A 20 -36.17 -4.85 24.42
CA GLY A 20 -35.71 -4.34 25.72
C GLY A 20 -34.40 -3.52 25.74
N GLN A 21 -33.68 -3.38 24.62
CA GLN A 21 -32.47 -2.54 24.53
C GLN A 21 -32.59 -1.54 23.38
N LYS A 22 -32.37 -0.25 23.69
CA LYS A 22 -32.29 0.82 22.68
C LYS A 22 -30.86 0.83 22.13
N GLU A 23 -30.65 0.25 20.95
CA GLU A 23 -29.43 0.49 20.18
C GLU A 23 -29.58 1.82 19.42
N GLU A 24 -28.57 2.68 19.56
CA GLU A 24 -28.47 3.94 18.83
C GLU A 24 -27.50 3.75 17.67
N ASP A 25 -28.04 3.80 16.44
CA ASP A 25 -27.22 3.73 15.24
C ASP A 25 -26.88 5.16 14.78
N PHE A 26 -25.59 5.41 14.53
CA PHE A 26 -25.09 6.62 13.91
C PHE A 26 -24.78 6.35 12.44
N PHE A 27 -25.35 7.16 11.55
CA PHE A 27 -25.08 7.09 10.11
C PHE A 27 -24.37 8.35 9.65
N ILE A 28 -23.32 8.16 8.86
CA ILE A 28 -22.66 9.20 8.10
C ILE A 28 -23.09 9.04 6.64
N VAL A 29 -23.72 10.07 6.08
CA VAL A 29 -24.07 10.08 4.66
C VAL A 29 -23.01 10.86 3.89
N LEU A 30 -22.34 10.19 2.96
CA LEU A 30 -21.32 10.75 2.08
C LEU A 30 -21.75 10.66 0.61
N GLU A 31 -21.07 11.42 -0.25
CA GLU A 31 -21.23 11.31 -1.69
C GLU A 31 -20.73 9.95 -2.18
N LEU A 32 -21.52 9.27 -3.02
CA LEU A 32 -21.14 7.98 -3.61
C LEU A 32 -20.15 8.20 -4.77
N GLY A 33 -18.98 7.59 -4.74
CA GLY A 33 -18.02 7.66 -5.85
C GLY A 33 -18.31 6.67 -6.98
N GLY A 34 -17.30 6.48 -7.82
CA GLY A 34 -17.35 5.69 -9.05
C GLY A 34 -16.82 4.26 -8.92
N GLY A 35 -16.36 3.86 -7.73
CA GLY A 35 -15.69 2.58 -7.47
C GLY A 35 -14.20 2.72 -7.17
N ASN A 36 -13.59 1.63 -6.67
CA ASN A 36 -12.19 1.63 -6.26
C ASN A 36 -11.20 1.64 -7.45
N LEU A 37 -9.92 1.88 -7.16
CA LEU A 37 -8.87 2.01 -8.18
C LEU A 37 -8.77 0.80 -9.12
N LYS A 38 -8.88 -0.41 -8.55
CA LYS A 38 -8.82 -1.68 -9.29
C LYS A 38 -9.97 -1.81 -10.28
N ASN A 39 -11.19 -1.52 -9.84
CA ASN A 39 -12.37 -1.56 -10.70
C ASN A 39 -12.25 -0.53 -11.82
N TYR A 40 -11.83 0.69 -11.49
CA TYR A 40 -11.66 1.77 -12.46
C TYR A 40 -10.66 1.42 -13.56
N PHE A 41 -9.48 0.91 -13.21
CA PHE A 41 -8.48 0.48 -14.20
C PHE A 41 -9.04 -0.58 -15.14
N ASN A 42 -9.66 -1.62 -14.59
CA ASN A 42 -10.23 -2.73 -15.35
C ASN A 42 -11.33 -2.26 -16.32
N GLU A 43 -12.19 -1.34 -15.89
CA GLU A 43 -13.22 -0.75 -16.74
C GLU A 43 -12.62 0.05 -17.89
N ARG A 44 -11.61 0.89 -17.62
CA ARG A 44 -10.93 1.67 -18.66
C ARG A 44 -10.22 0.80 -19.69
N VAL A 45 -9.56 -0.28 -19.26
CA VAL A 45 -8.95 -1.27 -20.16
C VAL A 45 -10.00 -2.01 -20.99
N LYS A 46 -11.15 -2.36 -20.41
CA LYS A 46 -12.25 -2.98 -21.17
C LYS A 46 -12.82 -2.01 -22.21
N GLN A 47 -13.02 -0.75 -21.85
CA GLN A 47 -13.55 0.27 -22.74
C GLN A 47 -12.60 0.58 -23.91
N SER A 48 -11.28 0.52 -23.69
CA SER A 48 -10.30 0.81 -24.74
C SER A 48 -10.25 -0.26 -25.83
N ARG A 49 -10.59 -1.52 -25.52
CA ARG A 49 -10.72 -2.60 -26.53
C ARG A 49 -11.75 -2.28 -27.62
N ASN A 50 -12.71 -1.41 -27.32
CA ASN A 50 -13.75 -0.98 -28.27
C ASN A 50 -13.37 0.32 -29.01
N ARG A 51 -12.19 0.89 -28.76
CA ARG A 51 -11.73 2.15 -29.38
C ARG A 51 -10.69 1.88 -30.47
N ARG A 52 -10.59 2.82 -31.43
CA ARG A 52 -9.62 2.76 -32.54
C ARG A 52 -8.16 2.97 -32.11
N ALA A 53 -7.93 3.68 -31.00
CA ALA A 53 -6.60 3.92 -30.45
C ALA A 53 -6.38 3.08 -29.19
N PRO A 54 -5.26 2.33 -29.09
CA PRO A 54 -4.94 1.55 -27.90
C PRO A 54 -4.68 2.48 -26.72
N LEU A 55 -5.19 2.10 -25.55
CA LEU A 55 -4.89 2.75 -24.29
C LEU A 55 -3.49 2.37 -23.84
N ASN A 56 -2.65 3.36 -23.50
CA ASN A 56 -1.41 3.12 -22.77
C ASN A 56 -1.76 2.78 -21.31
N LYS A 57 -1.55 1.52 -20.92
CA LYS A 57 -1.88 1.03 -19.58
C LYS A 57 -0.99 1.65 -18.51
N GLU A 58 0.29 1.85 -18.81
CA GLU A 58 1.25 2.40 -17.87
C GLU A 58 0.93 3.86 -17.56
N GLU A 59 0.65 4.66 -18.58
CA GLU A 59 0.21 6.05 -18.41
C GLU A 59 -1.08 6.13 -17.58
N LEU A 60 -2.09 5.31 -17.88
CA LEU A 60 -3.32 5.26 -17.07
C LEU A 60 -3.01 4.91 -15.61
N PHE A 61 -2.12 3.95 -15.38
CA PHE A 61 -1.75 3.53 -14.05
C PHE A 61 -1.02 4.64 -13.30
N ILE A 62 -0.07 5.32 -13.93
CA ILE A 62 0.61 6.50 -13.38
C ILE A 62 -0.42 7.58 -13.00
N SER A 63 -1.41 7.87 -13.86
CA SER A 63 -2.47 8.84 -13.56
C SER A 63 -3.33 8.45 -12.36
N ILE A 64 -3.59 7.15 -12.17
CA ILE A 64 -4.28 6.62 -10.98
C ILE A 64 -3.43 6.77 -9.73
N ILE A 65 -2.15 6.40 -9.80
CA ILE A 65 -1.20 6.51 -8.67
C ILE A 65 -1.00 7.97 -8.28
N LYS A 66 -0.90 8.91 -9.23
CA LYS A 66 -0.91 10.35 -8.98
C LYS A 66 -2.13 10.78 -8.16
N GLY A 67 -3.32 10.32 -8.55
CA GLY A 67 -4.57 10.63 -7.85
C GLY A 67 -4.57 10.13 -6.41
N ALA A 68 -4.19 8.87 -6.21
CA ALA A 68 -4.12 8.26 -4.88
C ALA A 68 -3.06 8.94 -3.99
N ALA A 69 -1.89 9.25 -4.55
CA ALA A 69 -0.83 9.96 -3.83
C ALA A 69 -1.29 11.34 -3.34
N ARG A 70 -1.99 12.09 -4.20
CA ARG A 70 -2.57 13.41 -3.84
C ARG A 70 -3.60 13.30 -2.73
N ALA A 71 -4.50 12.32 -2.79
CA ALA A 71 -5.51 12.11 -1.76
C ALA A 71 -4.87 11.80 -0.39
N ASN A 72 -3.85 10.93 -0.38
CA ASN A 72 -3.14 10.59 0.85
C ASN A 72 -2.31 11.78 1.39
N ALA A 73 -1.56 12.47 0.52
CA ALA A 73 -0.82 13.68 0.89
C ALA A 73 -1.73 14.79 1.44
N GLN A 74 -2.94 14.93 0.91
CA GLN A 74 -3.93 15.87 1.44
C GLN A 74 -4.35 15.49 2.87
N PHE A 75 -4.58 14.19 3.13
CA PHE A 75 -4.96 13.73 4.47
C PHE A 75 -3.82 13.84 5.48
N HIS A 76 -2.56 13.66 5.06
CA HIS A 76 -1.35 13.84 5.88
C HIS A 76 -1.17 15.24 6.49
N LYS A 77 -1.93 16.24 6.02
CA LYS A 77 -2.02 17.57 6.65
C LYS A 77 -2.78 17.55 7.98
N TYR A 78 -3.61 16.53 8.22
CA TYR A 78 -4.52 16.43 9.36
C TYR A 78 -4.33 15.15 10.17
N GLY A 79 -3.81 14.08 9.56
CA GLY A 79 -3.77 12.75 10.17
C GLY A 79 -2.86 11.75 9.47
N SER A 80 -2.90 10.51 9.93
CA SER A 80 -2.41 9.33 9.20
C SER A 80 -3.57 8.34 9.04
N HIS A 81 -3.65 7.64 7.92
CA HIS A 81 -4.80 6.80 7.58
C HIS A 81 -4.80 5.45 8.31
N GLY A 82 -3.65 4.79 8.37
CA GLY A 82 -3.46 3.51 9.06
C GLY A 82 -4.00 2.28 8.33
N ASP A 83 -4.53 2.44 7.11
CA ASP A 83 -5.08 1.34 6.30
C ASP A 83 -5.06 1.72 4.80
N ILE A 84 -3.87 2.00 4.29
CA ILE A 84 -3.67 2.37 2.88
C ILE A 84 -3.71 1.10 2.02
N LYS A 85 -4.79 0.94 1.26
CA LYS A 85 -5.00 -0.14 0.29
C LYS A 85 -5.90 0.34 -0.85
N TYR A 86 -5.86 -0.32 -2.00
CA TYR A 86 -6.51 0.18 -3.22
C TYR A 86 -8.04 0.22 -3.12
N GLU A 87 -8.63 -0.55 -2.21
CA GLU A 87 -10.06 -0.55 -1.89
C GLU A 87 -10.50 0.72 -1.16
N ASN A 88 -9.59 1.35 -0.41
CA ASN A 88 -9.85 2.56 0.37
C ASN A 88 -9.63 3.84 -0.44
N PHE A 89 -9.39 3.71 -1.75
CA PHE A 89 -9.33 4.82 -2.69
C PHE A 89 -10.44 4.69 -3.71
N GLU A 90 -11.33 5.68 -3.73
CA GLU A 90 -12.48 5.72 -4.62
C GLU A 90 -12.30 6.79 -5.69
N VAL A 91 -12.54 6.43 -6.95
CA VAL A 91 -12.49 7.39 -8.05
C VAL A 91 -13.71 8.30 -7.99
N SER A 92 -13.50 9.61 -8.05
CA SER A 92 -14.59 10.58 -8.09
C SER A 92 -15.45 10.40 -9.35
N ARG A 93 -16.75 10.63 -9.25
CA ARG A 93 -17.61 10.69 -10.46
C ARG A 93 -17.31 11.94 -11.29
N ASP A 94 -16.88 13.00 -10.63
CA ASP A 94 -16.45 14.24 -11.25
C ASP A 94 -14.98 14.10 -11.66
N GLN A 95 -14.77 13.63 -12.88
CA GLN A 95 -13.46 13.60 -13.53
C GLN A 95 -13.33 14.83 -14.44
N ASP A 96 -12.20 15.53 -14.35
CA ASP A 96 -11.83 16.50 -15.36
C ASP A 96 -11.27 15.73 -16.57
N GLN A 97 -11.98 15.79 -17.71
CA GLN A 97 -11.60 15.08 -18.92
C GLN A 97 -10.29 15.60 -19.53
N ASN A 98 -9.83 16.78 -19.13
CA ASN A 98 -8.60 17.41 -19.61
C ASN A 98 -7.43 17.26 -18.62
N SER A 99 -7.64 16.64 -17.47
CA SER A 99 -6.60 16.43 -16.46
C SER A 99 -5.81 15.16 -16.76
N ASP A 100 -4.48 15.23 -16.63
CA ASP A 100 -3.59 14.07 -16.65
C ASP A 100 -3.67 13.25 -15.34
N VAL A 101 -4.42 13.75 -14.35
CA VAL A 101 -4.61 13.12 -13.04
C VAL A 101 -6.06 12.73 -12.82
N ILE A 102 -6.25 11.49 -12.38
CA ILE A 102 -7.57 10.97 -11.99
C ILE A 102 -7.92 11.51 -10.60
N ASN A 103 -9.12 12.08 -10.46
CA ASN A 103 -9.60 12.55 -9.17
C ASN A 103 -9.96 11.34 -8.30
N VAL A 104 -9.27 11.18 -7.17
CA VAL A 104 -9.42 10.08 -6.22
C VAL A 104 -9.75 10.64 -4.84
N LYS A 105 -10.59 9.93 -4.10
CA LYS A 105 -10.97 10.19 -2.71
C LYS A 105 -10.44 9.07 -1.83
N LEU A 106 -9.83 9.42 -0.70
CA LEU A 106 -9.48 8.47 0.36
C LEU A 106 -10.73 8.27 1.24
N ILE A 107 -11.04 7.02 1.57
CA ILE A 107 -12.22 6.62 2.36
C ILE A 107 -11.81 5.59 3.42
N ASP A 108 -12.74 5.23 4.30
CA ASP A 108 -12.55 4.26 5.38
C ASP A 108 -11.55 4.70 6.47
N PHE A 109 -11.85 5.85 7.08
CA PHE A 109 -11.04 6.49 8.12
C PHE A 109 -11.12 5.81 9.51
N ASN A 110 -11.60 4.57 9.59
CA ASN A 110 -11.83 3.88 10.87
C ASN A 110 -10.53 3.63 11.65
N ASN A 111 -9.41 3.46 10.94
CA ASN A 111 -8.08 3.25 11.53
C ASN A 111 -7.24 4.53 11.60
N SER A 112 -7.83 5.69 11.27
CA SER A 112 -7.09 6.93 11.16
C SER A 112 -6.78 7.57 12.51
N LEU A 113 -5.62 8.19 12.58
CA LEU A 113 -5.19 9.03 13.70
C LEU A 113 -5.30 10.50 13.27
N ILE A 114 -6.00 11.34 14.04
CA ILE A 114 -6.30 12.74 13.71
C ILE A 114 -5.74 13.68 14.78
N ASN A 115 -5.19 14.82 14.33
CA ASN A 115 -4.48 15.78 15.16
C ASN A 115 -5.42 16.79 15.85
N GLU A 116 -6.33 16.36 16.72
CA GLU A 116 -7.26 17.32 17.38
C GLU A 116 -6.77 17.79 18.76
N HIS A 117 -6.06 16.96 19.56
CA HIS A 117 -5.72 17.33 20.95
C HIS A 117 -4.43 16.70 21.52
N GLN A 118 -3.29 16.80 20.83
CA GLN A 118 -1.97 16.34 21.34
C GLN A 118 -1.92 14.83 21.69
N GLN A 119 -2.31 13.97 20.75
CA GLN A 119 -1.80 12.60 20.73
C GLN A 119 -1.06 12.35 19.41
N ASN A 120 0.11 11.75 19.55
CA ASN A 120 1.22 11.73 18.61
C ASN A 120 0.84 11.05 17.29
N ILE A 121 0.33 11.79 16.29
CA ILE A 121 0.63 11.41 14.92
C ILE A 121 2.13 11.68 14.78
N THR A 122 2.92 10.63 14.92
CA THR A 122 4.34 10.72 14.65
C THR A 122 4.52 10.79 13.14
N GLU A 123 5.63 11.38 12.70
CA GLU A 123 6.03 11.24 11.30
C GLU A 123 6.14 9.76 10.93
N GLU A 124 6.50 8.89 11.87
CA GLU A 124 6.52 7.42 11.71
C GLU A 124 5.17 6.87 11.22
N ASN A 125 4.04 7.31 11.80
CA ASN A 125 2.72 6.85 11.33
C ASN A 125 2.43 7.24 9.87
N LYS A 126 2.84 8.45 9.46
CA LYS A 126 2.71 8.88 8.06
C LYS A 126 3.67 8.11 7.16
N LYS A 127 4.89 7.81 7.63
CA LYS A 127 5.85 6.97 6.90
C LYS A 127 5.29 5.56 6.72
N GLU A 128 4.53 5.04 7.67
CA GLU A 128 3.87 3.74 7.53
C GLU A 128 2.79 3.77 6.43
N ASP A 129 1.98 4.84 6.33
CA ASP A 129 1.09 5.03 5.19
C ASP A 129 1.85 5.08 3.85
N VAL A 130 3.04 5.69 3.81
CA VAL A 130 3.90 5.73 2.60
C VAL A 130 4.38 4.33 2.23
N ARG A 131 4.76 3.51 3.22
CA ARG A 131 5.17 2.11 3.01
C ARG A 131 4.02 1.30 2.41
N ASN A 132 2.84 1.38 3.03
CA ASN A 132 1.62 0.72 2.58
C ASN A 132 1.18 1.22 1.19
N PHE A 133 1.40 2.50 0.88
CA PHE A 133 1.21 3.04 -0.47
C PHE A 133 2.10 2.34 -1.50
N GLY A 134 3.39 2.16 -1.23
CA GLY A 134 4.31 1.42 -2.11
C GLY A 134 3.92 -0.05 -2.30
N GLU A 135 3.44 -0.71 -1.24
CA GLU A 135 2.91 -2.08 -1.31
C GLU A 135 1.66 -2.15 -2.20
N MET A 136 0.73 -1.22 -2.01
CA MET A 136 -0.47 -1.11 -2.85
C MET A 136 -0.10 -0.95 -4.33
N VAL A 137 0.85 -0.07 -4.66
CA VAL A 137 1.33 0.12 -6.04
C VAL A 137 1.91 -1.17 -6.60
N THR A 138 2.70 -1.91 -5.81
CA THR A 138 3.29 -3.20 -6.20
C THR A 138 2.23 -4.28 -6.45
N ILE A 139 1.18 -4.31 -5.63
CA ILE A 139 0.07 -5.27 -5.81
C ILE A 139 -0.67 -4.95 -7.10
N LEU A 140 -1.05 -3.68 -7.31
CA LEU A 140 -1.79 -3.26 -8.49
C LEU A 140 -0.98 -3.45 -9.79
N SER A 141 0.33 -3.18 -9.78
CA SER A 141 1.15 -3.36 -10.98
C SER A 141 1.16 -4.82 -11.46
N LYS A 142 1.30 -5.77 -10.54
CA LYS A 142 1.20 -7.22 -10.82
C LYS A 142 -0.17 -7.58 -11.38
N GLU A 143 -1.25 -7.11 -10.75
CA GLU A 143 -2.61 -7.37 -11.21
C GLU A 143 -2.90 -6.79 -12.59
N PHE A 144 -2.26 -5.67 -12.94
CA PHE A 144 -2.45 -5.00 -14.23
C PHE A 144 -1.46 -5.44 -15.31
N SER A 145 -0.53 -6.34 -14.96
CA SER A 145 0.58 -6.76 -15.81
C SER A 145 1.41 -5.57 -16.28
N ILE A 146 1.76 -4.69 -15.35
CA ILE A 146 2.68 -3.57 -15.52
C ILE A 146 3.98 -3.98 -14.84
N ASP A 147 5.05 -4.05 -15.63
CA ASP A 147 6.36 -4.45 -15.13
C ASP A 147 6.92 -3.33 -14.24
N ILE A 148 7.15 -3.68 -12.98
CA ILE A 148 7.89 -2.85 -12.02
C ILE A 148 9.12 -3.66 -11.60
N GLN A 149 10.31 -3.14 -11.89
CA GLN A 149 11.58 -3.73 -11.49
C GLN A 149 11.98 -3.19 -10.12
N LYS A 150 11.99 -4.05 -9.12
CA LYS A 150 12.62 -3.75 -7.82
C LYS A 150 14.11 -4.08 -7.94
N ASP A 151 14.89 -3.15 -8.46
CA ASP A 151 16.34 -3.35 -8.57
C ASP A 151 17.07 -3.08 -7.24
N ASP A 152 18.16 -3.82 -7.03
CA ASP A 152 19.13 -3.60 -5.96
C ASP A 152 19.89 -2.28 -6.21
N TYR A 153 19.34 -1.16 -5.71
CA TYR A 153 19.91 0.15 -5.28
C TYR A 153 21.14 0.78 -5.99
N SER A 154 21.70 0.17 -7.01
CA SER A 154 23.02 0.49 -7.56
C SER A 154 22.94 1.31 -8.84
N ASP A 155 21.75 1.44 -9.45
CA ASP A 155 21.54 2.31 -10.60
C ASP A 155 20.08 2.81 -10.71
N PHE A 156 19.80 4.00 -10.18
CA PHE A 156 18.48 4.64 -10.31
C PHE A 156 18.22 5.24 -11.70
N THR A 157 19.23 5.31 -12.58
CA THR A 157 19.15 6.06 -13.84
C THR A 157 18.39 5.32 -14.94
N HIS A 158 18.15 4.01 -14.76
CA HIS A 158 17.41 3.16 -15.70
C HIS A 158 16.01 2.75 -15.22
N ASN A 159 15.61 3.16 -14.02
CA ASN A 159 14.34 2.77 -13.40
C ASN A 159 13.17 3.64 -13.88
N SER A 160 12.02 3.01 -14.12
CA SER A 160 10.79 3.74 -14.45
C SER A 160 10.38 4.63 -13.27
N LYS A 161 9.51 5.62 -13.52
CA LYS A 161 8.97 6.48 -12.44
C LYS A 161 8.29 5.65 -11.35
N LEU A 162 7.62 4.56 -11.71
CA LEU A 162 6.92 3.70 -10.76
C LEU A 162 7.90 2.86 -9.93
N ASP A 163 8.97 2.36 -10.54
CA ASP A 163 10.05 1.63 -9.84
C ASP A 163 10.66 2.50 -8.75
N ARG A 164 11.01 3.75 -9.12
CA ARG A 164 11.60 4.71 -8.19
C ARG A 164 10.68 5.03 -7.02
N VAL A 165 9.38 5.22 -7.27
CA VAL A 165 8.39 5.42 -6.20
C VAL A 165 8.29 4.20 -5.28
N VAL A 166 8.18 2.99 -5.84
CA VAL A 166 8.05 1.75 -5.07
C VAL A 166 9.31 1.51 -4.21
N ASN A 167 10.49 1.71 -4.78
CA ASN A 167 11.76 1.57 -4.07
C ASN A 167 11.88 2.61 -2.96
N ALA A 168 11.53 3.87 -3.22
CA ALA A 168 11.52 4.92 -2.21
C ALA A 168 10.53 4.66 -1.06
N CYS A 169 9.35 4.11 -1.35
CA CYS A 169 8.39 3.72 -0.31
C CYS A 169 8.90 2.56 0.56
N SER A 170 9.76 1.71 0.00
CA SER A 170 10.31 0.53 0.67
C SER A 170 11.57 0.83 1.52
N GLN A 171 12.05 2.07 1.53
CA GLN A 171 13.18 2.49 2.35
C GLN A 171 12.93 2.28 3.84
N ILE A 172 14.02 2.23 4.61
CA ILE A 172 13.96 2.40 6.05
C ILE A 172 13.24 3.71 6.41
N GLU A 173 12.57 3.72 7.55
CA GLU A 173 11.63 4.77 7.93
C GLU A 173 12.23 6.19 7.85
N SER A 174 13.47 6.37 8.33
CA SER A 174 14.17 7.66 8.32
C SER A 174 14.48 8.20 6.92
N SER A 175 14.59 7.31 5.93
CA SER A 175 14.94 7.66 4.55
C SER A 175 13.74 7.63 3.61
N ARG A 176 12.60 7.08 4.03
CA ARG A 176 11.38 7.02 3.23
C ARG A 176 10.88 8.44 2.95
N PRO A 177 10.41 8.78 1.73
CA PRO A 177 9.96 10.13 1.42
C PRO A 177 8.63 10.46 2.12
N SER A 178 8.18 11.71 2.02
CA SER A 178 6.80 12.07 2.37
C SER A 178 5.84 11.78 1.19
N MET A 179 4.54 11.65 1.47
CA MET A 179 3.55 11.55 0.37
C MET A 179 3.54 12.80 -0.52
N GLN A 180 3.82 13.98 0.05
CA GLN A 180 3.89 15.24 -0.70
C GLN A 180 5.06 15.22 -1.70
N GLU A 181 6.21 14.70 -1.29
CA GLU A 181 7.37 14.57 -2.18
C GLU A 181 7.10 13.56 -3.31
N ILE A 182 6.42 12.44 -3.02
CA ILE A 182 5.99 11.49 -4.05
C ILE A 182 5.07 12.17 -5.08
N VAL A 183 4.18 13.05 -4.63
CA VAL A 183 3.30 13.82 -5.53
C VAL A 183 4.12 14.73 -6.46
N GLU A 184 5.07 15.48 -5.90
CA GLU A 184 5.95 16.39 -6.66
C GLU A 184 6.77 15.61 -7.70
N PHE A 185 7.34 14.48 -7.31
CA PHE A 185 8.11 13.63 -8.22
C PHE A 185 7.25 13.06 -9.36
N LEU A 186 6.06 12.55 -9.04
CA LEU A 186 5.15 12.00 -10.05
C LEU A 186 4.66 13.07 -11.03
N ASN A 187 4.44 14.30 -10.55
CA ASN A 187 4.10 15.44 -11.41
C ASN A 187 5.28 15.90 -12.28
N GLY A 188 6.51 15.58 -11.90
CA GLY A 188 7.72 16.10 -12.54
C GLY A 188 8.13 17.48 -12.03
N ASP A 189 7.66 17.86 -10.84
CA ASP A 189 8.06 19.11 -10.16
C ASP A 189 9.48 18.96 -9.56
N ILE A 190 9.88 17.73 -9.25
CA ILE A 190 11.24 17.35 -8.85
C ILE A 190 11.70 16.13 -9.65
N ASP A 191 13.00 16.06 -9.91
CA ASP A 191 13.61 14.98 -10.71
C ASP A 191 14.12 13.82 -9.87
N GLN A 192 14.31 14.02 -8.56
CA GLN A 192 14.86 13.04 -7.62
C GLN A 192 14.09 13.09 -6.29
N LEU A 193 13.94 11.93 -5.65
CA LEU A 193 13.41 11.79 -4.29
C LEU A 193 14.53 11.96 -3.25
N GLU A 194 14.19 12.32 -2.00
CA GLU A 194 15.17 12.57 -0.93
C GLU A 194 16.11 11.39 -0.70
N CYS A 195 15.57 10.17 -0.69
CA CYS A 195 16.37 8.96 -0.55
C CYS A 195 17.43 8.80 -1.65
N GLU A 196 17.12 9.24 -2.88
CA GLU A 196 18.04 9.16 -4.02
C GLU A 196 19.13 10.23 -3.90
N ARG A 197 18.75 11.46 -3.54
CA ARG A 197 19.71 12.57 -3.30
C ARG A 197 20.73 12.21 -2.22
N ASN A 198 20.27 11.55 -1.15
CA ASN A 198 21.13 11.15 -0.04
C ASN A 198 22.04 9.95 -0.39
N ALA A 199 21.61 9.06 -1.27
CA ALA A 199 22.42 7.95 -1.76
C ALA A 199 23.55 8.43 -2.69
N ASP A 200 23.28 9.43 -3.53
CA ASP A 200 24.28 10.05 -4.41
C ASP A 200 25.42 10.71 -3.61
N ILE A 201 25.12 11.26 -2.43
CA ILE A 201 26.12 11.85 -1.51
C ILE A 201 26.95 10.75 -0.82
N GLY A 202 26.35 9.61 -0.47
CA GLY A 202 27.02 8.46 0.16
C GLY A 202 28.02 7.73 -0.74
N HIS A 203 27.83 7.75 -2.06
CA HIS A 203 28.81 7.22 -3.01
C HIS A 203 30.12 8.03 -3.05
N HIS A 204 30.16 9.22 -2.46
CA HIS A 204 31.39 9.99 -2.27
C HIS A 204 32.00 9.85 -0.86
N GLN A 205 31.31 9.24 0.11
CA GLN A 205 31.83 9.01 1.45
C GLN A 205 31.30 7.69 2.06
N HIS A 206 32.14 6.66 1.99
CA HIS A 206 32.09 5.39 2.76
C HIS A 206 31.02 4.33 2.41
N HIS A 207 31.52 3.21 1.88
CA HIS A 207 30.93 1.87 1.99
C HIS A 207 30.70 1.50 3.47
N ASN A 208 29.44 1.39 3.89
CA ASN A 208 28.92 0.40 4.84
C ASN A 208 27.47 0.77 5.20
N ILE A 209 26.51 0.20 4.49
CA ILE A 209 25.14 0.09 4.98
C ILE A 209 24.85 -1.41 5.00
N GLU A 210 24.61 -1.96 6.19
CA GLU A 210 24.09 -3.32 6.37
C GLU A 210 22.66 -3.36 5.82
N TYR A 211 22.44 -4.19 4.80
CA TYR A 211 21.14 -4.41 4.18
C TYR A 211 20.46 -5.62 4.81
N PHE A 212 19.21 -5.43 5.23
CA PHE A 212 18.30 -6.52 5.57
C PHE A 212 17.53 -6.94 4.32
N HIS A 213 17.62 -8.21 3.96
CA HIS A 213 16.93 -8.77 2.81
C HIS A 213 15.47 -9.10 3.21
N PRO A 214 14.45 -8.81 2.39
CA PRO A 214 13.04 -9.03 2.74
C PRO A 214 12.65 -10.51 2.92
N TYR A 215 13.58 -11.46 2.73
CA TYR A 215 13.38 -12.88 3.03
C TYR A 215 13.85 -13.30 4.44
N ASP A 216 14.47 -12.40 5.21
CA ASP A 216 14.98 -12.73 6.56
C ASP A 216 13.89 -12.71 7.65
N LEU A 217 12.65 -12.32 7.31
CA LEU A 217 11.51 -12.26 8.24
C LEU A 217 10.66 -13.55 8.27
N TYR A 218 11.03 -14.61 7.56
CA TYR A 218 10.31 -15.89 7.54
C TYR A 218 11.04 -17.04 8.26
N GLN A 219 11.81 -16.75 9.30
CA GLN A 219 12.27 -17.76 10.26
C GLN A 219 11.85 -17.39 11.67
N TYR A 220 10.54 -17.43 11.94
CA TYR A 220 10.07 -17.61 13.31
C TYR A 220 9.92 -19.10 13.59
N GLU A 221 10.74 -19.55 14.53
CA GLU A 221 10.82 -20.89 15.07
C GLU A 221 9.46 -21.40 15.56
N ILE A 222 9.13 -22.63 15.20
CA ILE A 222 8.06 -23.40 15.84
C ILE A 222 8.52 -23.67 17.27
N PRO A 223 7.80 -23.23 18.32
CA PRO A 223 8.18 -23.54 19.69
C PRO A 223 8.12 -25.06 19.91
N HIS A 224 9.24 -25.63 20.33
CA HIS A 224 9.32 -27.01 20.79
C HIS A 224 8.37 -27.21 21.97
N ALA A 225 7.38 -28.08 21.80
CA ALA A 225 6.50 -28.52 22.87
C ALA A 225 7.32 -29.30 23.92
N GLU A 226 7.24 -28.83 25.16
CA GLU A 226 7.86 -29.40 26.34
C GLU A 226 7.43 -30.85 26.56
N HIS A 227 8.41 -31.67 26.95
CA HIS A 227 8.23 -33.05 27.38
C HIS A 227 7.40 -33.12 28.66
N GLY A 228 6.12 -33.47 28.53
CA GLY A 228 5.30 -34.00 29.61
C GLY A 228 5.56 -35.50 29.80
N HIS A 229 6.11 -35.87 30.95
CA HIS A 229 6.13 -37.23 31.47
C HIS A 229 4.73 -37.86 31.46
N ILE A 230 4.60 -39.03 30.83
CA ILE A 230 3.50 -39.96 31.10
C ILE A 230 4.10 -41.36 31.23
N GLU A 231 3.93 -41.94 32.41
CA GLU A 231 4.22 -43.34 32.74
C GLU A 231 3.33 -44.29 31.92
N GLY A 232 3.91 -45.36 31.39
CA GLY A 232 3.18 -46.34 30.60
C GLY A 232 3.90 -47.69 30.56
N HIS A 233 3.30 -48.66 31.22
CA HIS A 233 3.80 -50.01 31.44
C HIS A 233 4.02 -50.86 30.17
N GLY A 234 5.12 -51.61 30.15
CA GLY A 234 5.17 -53.06 29.90
C GLY A 234 4.79 -53.62 28.52
N GLY A 235 5.75 -54.29 27.87
CA GLY A 235 5.47 -55.40 26.95
C GLY A 235 6.34 -55.45 25.68
N PRO A 236 7.18 -56.50 25.49
CA PRO A 236 8.11 -56.59 24.37
C PRO A 236 7.56 -57.47 23.23
N SER A 237 7.97 -57.19 21.98
CA SER A 237 8.06 -58.15 20.87
C SER A 237 8.84 -57.49 19.71
N ASN A 238 10.12 -57.78 19.51
CA ASN A 238 10.68 -58.87 18.69
C ASN A 238 10.53 -58.71 17.15
N VAL A 239 11.66 -59.00 16.49
CA VAL A 239 11.87 -59.52 15.12
C VAL A 239 12.34 -58.55 14.02
N HIS A 240 13.60 -58.81 13.65
CA HIS A 240 14.30 -58.79 12.35
C HIS A 240 13.72 -58.07 11.12
N GLY A 241 14.63 -57.46 10.36
CA GLY A 241 14.40 -57.12 8.96
C GLY A 241 15.57 -56.41 8.28
N GLU A 242 16.65 -57.16 8.02
CA GLU A 242 17.77 -56.81 7.13
C GLU A 242 17.30 -56.28 5.75
N VAL A 243 17.86 -55.15 5.28
CA VAL A 243 18.87 -55.06 4.20
C VAL A 243 18.33 -54.71 2.80
N LYS A 244 19.07 -53.76 2.20
CA LYS A 244 19.49 -53.59 0.79
C LYS A 244 19.06 -52.31 0.08
N ARG A 245 20.12 -51.66 -0.39
CA ARG A 245 20.24 -50.39 -1.10
C ARG A 245 19.94 -50.57 -2.58
N SER A 246 19.40 -49.49 -3.17
CA SER A 246 19.72 -48.91 -4.49
C SER A 246 19.45 -49.70 -5.78
N PRO A 247 19.45 -49.05 -6.98
CA PRO A 247 19.41 -47.61 -7.29
C PRO A 247 18.40 -47.21 -8.40
N ARG A 248 18.23 -45.88 -8.51
CA ARG A 248 18.06 -45.03 -9.72
C ARG A 248 17.79 -45.72 -11.06
N HIS A 249 16.70 -45.28 -11.71
CA HIS A 249 16.79 -44.43 -12.90
C HIS A 249 15.66 -43.39 -12.87
#